data_AF-A0A423H666-F1
#
_entry.id   AF-A0A423H666-F1
#
_cell.length_a   1.000
_cell.length_b   1.000
_cell.length_c   1.000
_cell.angle_alpha   90.00
_cell.angle_beta   90.00
_cell.angle_gamma   90.00
#
_symmetry.space_group_name_H-M   'P 1'
#
loop_
_entity.id
_entity.type
_entity.pdbx_description
1 polymer ?
#
loop_
_entity_poly.entity_id
_entity_poly.type
_entity_poly.pdbx_seq_one_letter_code
_entity_poly.pdbx_strand_id
1 'polypeptide(L)' 'MLDTLNRGDIVLGDAYYATYFLLCELQRRGVDGVFEQYGARRRSTDFQLGKSLGRKIIWLN' A
#
# COMPACT_ATOMS: atom_id res chain seq x y z
N MET A 1 9.94 2.11 16.00
CA MET A 1 8.51 1.88 15.66
C MET A 1 8.37 0.75 14.64
N LEU A 2 9.10 0.76 13.52
CA LEU A 2 9.02 -0.34 12.53
C LEU A 2 9.65 -1.66 13.02
N ASP A 3 10.48 -1.60 14.06
CA ASP A 3 11.21 -2.75 14.60
C ASP A 3 10.35 -3.72 15.41
N THR A 4 9.10 -3.34 15.69
CA THR A 4 8.11 -4.24 16.29
C THR A 4 7.33 -5.05 15.25
N LEU A 5 7.50 -4.75 13.96
CA LEU A 5 6.81 -5.43 12.87
C LEU A 5 7.59 -6.68 12.46
N ASN A 6 6.84 -7.76 12.28
CA ASN A 6 7.34 -9.05 11.82
C ASN A 6 6.96 -9.27 10.36
N ARG A 7 7.74 -10.10 9.66
CA ARG A 7 7.40 -10.54 8.31
C ARG A 7 5.98 -11.12 8.29
N GLY A 8 5.17 -10.69 7.32
CA GLY A 8 3.78 -11.10 7.16
C GLY A 8 2.77 -10.24 7.92
N ASP A 9 3.23 -9.29 8.74
CA ASP A 9 2.33 -8.28 9.31
C ASP A 9 1.76 -7.38 8.21
N ILE A 10 0.59 -6.80 8.51
CA ILE A 10 -0.07 -5.80 7.66
C ILE A 10 -0.14 -4.49 8.43
N VAL A 11 0.40 -3.43 7.84
CA VAL A 11 0.31 -2.06 8.38
C VAL A 11 -0.76 -1.30 7.64
N LEU A 12 -1.72 -0.75 8.39
CA LEU A 12 -2.70 0.22 7.89
C LEU A 12 -2.26 1.63 8.27
N GLY A 13 -2.17 2.52 7.30
CA GLY A 13 -1.84 3.93 7.52
C GLY A 13 -2.66 4.89 6.66
N ASP A 14 -2.64 6.16 7.00
CA ASP A 14 -3.27 7.22 6.20
C ASP A 14 -2.38 7.65 5.01
N ALA A 15 -2.83 8.67 4.27
CA ALA A 15 -2.10 9.21 3.13
C ALA A 15 -0.75 9.85 3.51
N TYR A 16 -0.59 10.31 4.75
CA TYR A 16 0.63 10.98 5.22
C TYR A 16 1.81 10.00 5.31
N TYR A 17 1.53 8.73 5.65
CA TYR A 17 2.55 7.69 5.77
C TYR A 17 2.90 7.00 4.45
N ALA A 18 2.15 7.23 3.36
CA ALA A 18 2.40 6.62 2.06
C ALA A 18 3.64 7.17 1.32
N THR A 19 4.74 7.47 2.02
CA THR A 19 6.01 7.92 1.43
C THR A 19 6.71 6.79 0.69
N TYR A 20 7.54 7.12 -0.31
CA TYR A 20 8.31 6.11 -1.05
C TYR A 20 9.24 5.30 -0.13
N PHE A 21 9.96 5.96 0.77
CA PHE A 21 10.92 5.30 1.66
C PHE A 21 10.24 4.34 2.64
N LEU A 22 9.07 4.70 3.18
CA LEU A 22 8.33 3.79 4.05
C LEU A 22 7.90 2.54 3.29
N LEU A 23 7.34 2.71 2.08
CA LEU A 23 6.93 1.58 1.24
C LEU A 23 8.10 0.64 0.91
N CYS A 24 9.27 1.19 0.55
CA CYS A 24 10.47 0.39 0.33
C CYS A 24 10.92 -0.37 1.58
N GLU A 25 10.87 0.25 2.75
CA GLU A 25 11.30 -0.39 4.00
C GLU A 25 10.35 -1.52 4.41
N LEU A 26 9.03 -1.33 4.27
CA LEU A 26 8.03 -2.37 4.52
C LEU A 26 8.23 -3.55 3.57
N GLN A 27 8.42 -3.28 2.27
CA GLN A 27 8.69 -4.31 1.28
C GLN A 27 9.97 -5.10 1.61
N ARG A 28 11.05 -4.41 2.00
CA ARG A 28 12.32 -5.03 2.39
C ARG A 28 12.15 -5.96 3.60
N ARG A 29 11.29 -5.61 4.55
CA ARG A 29 10.97 -6.44 5.73
C ARG A 29 9.99 -7.57 5.44
N GLY A 30 9.35 -7.59 4.28
CA GLY A 30 8.28 -8.53 3.95
C GLY A 30 7.01 -8.25 4.76
N VAL A 31 6.73 -6.97 4.99
CA VAL A 31 5.52 -6.46 5.65
C VAL A 31 4.66 -5.82 4.58
N ASP A 32 3.37 -6.16 4.55
CA ASP A 32 2.43 -5.56 3.62
C ASP A 32 1.88 -4.24 4.17
N GLY A 33 1.69 -3.27 3.27
CA GLY A 33 1.24 -1.93 3.63
C GLY A 33 -0.03 -1.53 2.89
N VAL A 34 -1.06 -1.13 3.63
CA VAL A 34 -2.30 -0.57 3.10
C VAL A 34 -2.38 0.88 3.51
N PHE A 35 -2.41 1.78 2.53
CA PHE A 35 -2.45 3.22 2.78
C PHE A 35 -3.51 3.89 1.93
N GLU A 36 -4.08 4.98 2.44
CA GLU A 36 -4.78 5.92 1.56
C GLU A 36 -3.79 6.46 0.51
N GLN A 37 -4.27 6.60 -0.74
CA GLN A 37 -3.42 7.05 -1.81
C GLN A 37 -3.02 8.52 -1.63
N TYR A 38 -1.72 8.76 -1.42
CA TYR A 38 -1.16 10.12 -1.33
C TYR A 38 -1.55 10.98 -2.54
N GLY A 39 -2.03 12.20 -2.29
CA GLY A 39 -2.71 13.03 -3.28
C GLY A 39 -1.96 13.23 -4.60
N ALA A 40 -0.63 13.40 -4.57
CA ALA A 40 0.16 13.54 -5.79
C ALA A 40 0.09 12.28 -6.68
N ARG A 41 0.11 11.08 -6.08
CA ARG A 41 -0.02 9.80 -6.79
C ARG A 41 -1.45 9.57 -7.27
N ARG A 42 -2.45 9.99 -6.50
CA ARG A 42 -3.86 9.88 -6.90
C ARG A 42 -4.15 10.53 -8.26
N ARG A 43 -3.41 11.57 -8.64
CA ARG A 43 -3.59 12.27 -9.93
C ARG A 43 -2.96 11.54 -11.13
N SER A 44 -1.99 10.66 -10.90
CA SER A 44 -1.18 10.07 -11.97
C SER A 44 -1.17 8.53 -11.96
N THR A 45 -1.65 7.89 -10.90
CA THR A 45 -1.71 6.43 -10.82
C THR A 45 -2.86 5.92 -11.65
N ASP A 46 -2.51 5.25 -12.74
CA ASP A 46 -3.43 4.42 -13.51
C ASP A 46 -3.31 2.96 -13.03
N PHE A 47 -4.36 2.48 -12.37
CA PHE A 47 -4.43 1.10 -11.87
C PHE A 47 -4.62 0.05 -12.96
N GLN A 48 -4.90 0.45 -14.20
CA GLN A 48 -5.03 -0.47 -15.35
C GLN A 48 -3.66 -0.91 -15.89
N LEU A 49 -2.61 -0.12 -15.68
CA LEU A 49 -1.25 -0.41 -16.17
C LEU A 49 -0.46 -1.34 -15.23
N GLY A 50 -1.00 -1.65 -14.05
CA GLY A 50 -0.33 -2.46 -13.03
C GLY A 50 -0.63 -3.96 -13.12
N LYS A 51 -0.01 -4.72 -12.22
CA LYS A 51 -0.35 -6.14 -12.00
C LYS A 51 -1.60 -6.23 -11.13
N SER A 52 -2.64 -6.91 -11.61
CA SER A 52 -3.79 -7.24 -10.76
C SER A 52 -3.37 -8.22 -9.67
N LEU A 53 -3.58 -7.85 -8.40
CA LEU A 53 -3.25 -8.69 -7.24
C LEU A 53 -4.42 -9.57 -6.76
N GLY A 54 -5.59 -9.42 -7.38
CA GLY A 54 -6.77 -10.20 -7.02
C GLY A 54 -7.89 -10.07 -8.04
N ARG A 55 -9.03 -10.70 -7.77
CA ARG A 55 -10.25 -10.52 -8.57
C ARG A 55 -10.86 -9.17 -8.23
N LYS A 56 -11.25 -8.39 -9.24
CA LYS A 56 -12.03 -7.17 -9.02
C LYS A 56 -13.40 -7.57 -8.45
N ILE A 57 -13.64 -7.26 -7.17
CA ILE A 57 -14.95 -7.48 -6.54
C ILE A 57 -15.81 -6.27 -6.89
N ILE A 58 -16.87 -6.51 -7.65
CA ILE A 58 -17.96 -5.56 -7.83
C ILE A 58 -18.94 -5.75 -6.68
N TRP A 59 -19.00 -4.78 -5.77
CA TRP A 59 -20.06 -4.75 -4.76
C TRP A 59 -21.36 -4.41 -5.47
N LEU A 60 -22.29 -5.37 -5.52
CA LEU A 60 -23.68 -5.07 -5.89
C LEU A 60 -24.31 -4.32 -4.70
N ASN A 61 -24.94 -3.20 -5.02
CA ASN A 61 -25.60 -2.31 -4.06
C ASN A 61 -26.84 -2.96 -3.44
#